data_AF-A0A1S2NCT7-F1
#
_entry.id   AF-A0A1S2NCT7-F1
#
_cell.length_a   1.000
_cell.length_b   1.000
_cell.length_c   1.000
_cell.angle_alpha   90.00
_cell.angle_beta   90.00
_cell.angle_gamma   90.00
#
_symmetry.space_group_name_H-M   'P 1'
#
loop_
_entity.id
_entity.type
_entity.pdbx_description
1 polymer ?
#
loop_
_entity_poly.entity_id
_entity_poly.type
_entity_poly.pdbx_seq_one_letter_code
_entity_poly.pdbx_strand_id
1 'polypeptide(L)'
;MKQLGLLILFLSSLAQASDPPVSGTFSSARSASPDGMFNLIVTATAEGQQFFFQCFTDGKPEFGTLTSVKGRKTEAVLNAGAGCPGSKVRIRLDYEEAWIEIKGKWVAIPRNDIVVPIVD
;
A
#
# COMPACT_ATOMS: atom_id res chain seq x y z
N MET A 1 -10.55 -25.08 49.20
CA MET A 1 -9.84 -25.53 47.97
C MET A 1 -10.89 -26.20 47.09
N LYS A 2 -11.32 -25.72 45.92
CA LYS A 2 -10.56 -25.28 44.75
C LYS A 2 -11.44 -24.32 43.92
N GLN A 3 -11.28 -23.01 44.12
CA GLN A 3 -11.63 -22.02 43.11
C GLN A 3 -10.44 -21.95 42.15
N LEU A 4 -10.34 -22.89 41.21
CA LEU A 4 -9.23 -22.91 40.24
C LEU A 4 -9.67 -23.41 38.86
N GLY A 5 -10.96 -23.27 38.52
CA GLY A 5 -11.50 -23.65 37.22
C GLY A 5 -11.81 -22.48 36.29
N LEU A 6 -11.63 -21.24 36.74
CA LEU A 6 -12.20 -20.07 36.07
C LEU A 6 -11.16 -19.01 35.66
N LEU A 7 -9.89 -19.38 35.48
CA LEU A 7 -8.82 -18.42 35.14
C LEU A 7 -8.18 -18.62 33.75
N ILE A 8 -8.56 -19.66 32.99
CA ILE A 8 -7.91 -19.95 31.69
C ILE A 8 -8.77 -19.50 30.49
N LEU A 9 -10.03 -19.12 30.69
CA LEU A 9 -10.92 -18.69 29.60
C LEU A 9 -10.90 -17.18 29.30
N PHE A 10 -10.07 -16.39 29.99
CA PHE A 10 -10.00 -14.93 29.80
C PHE A 10 -8.72 -14.42 29.12
N LEU A 11 -7.80 -15.31 28.69
CA LEU A 11 -6.55 -14.89 28.05
C LEU A 11 -6.52 -15.07 26.53
N SER A 12 -7.59 -15.60 25.93
CA SER A 12 -7.70 -15.78 24.47
C SER A 12 -8.42 -14.63 23.75
N SER A 13 -8.96 -13.64 24.47
CA SER A 13 -9.53 -12.45 23.85
C SER A 13 -8.48 -11.34 23.77
N LEU A 14 -8.15 -10.97 22.53
CA LEU A 14 -7.45 -9.75 22.11
C LEU A 14 -5.92 -9.84 21.97
N ALA A 15 -5.43 -10.90 21.32
CA ALA A 15 -4.42 -10.67 20.28
C ALA A 15 -5.13 -10.18 19.01
N GLN A 16 -5.94 -9.12 19.13
CA GLN A 16 -6.30 -8.34 17.96
C GLN A 16 -5.07 -7.49 17.69
N ALA A 17 -4.06 -8.10 17.06
CA ALA A 17 -3.05 -7.37 16.34
C ALA A 17 -3.83 -6.62 15.26
N SER A 18 -4.37 -5.45 15.63
CA SER A 18 -4.80 -4.47 14.67
C SER A 18 -3.51 -3.99 14.07
N ASP A 19 -3.05 -4.68 13.03
CA ASP A 19 -1.92 -4.23 12.24
C ASP A 19 -2.19 -2.75 11.94
N PRO A 20 -1.29 -1.85 12.35
CA PRO A 20 -1.55 -0.43 12.26
C PRO A 20 -1.80 -0.11 10.78
N PRO A 21 -2.81 0.71 10.46
CA PRO A 21 -3.03 1.11 9.09
C PRO A 21 -1.77 1.78 8.57
N VAL A 22 -1.23 1.25 7.49
CA VAL A 22 0.05 1.71 6.98
C VAL A 22 -0.18 3.02 6.25
N SER A 23 0.01 4.14 6.96
CA SER A 23 0.27 5.42 6.31
C SER A 23 1.74 5.49 5.93
N GLY A 24 2.04 6.08 4.79
CA GLY A 24 3.42 6.16 4.33
C GLY A 24 3.56 6.50 2.87
N THR A 25 4.81 6.74 2.50
CA THR A 25 5.26 6.88 1.14
C THR A 25 6.09 5.65 0.78
N PHE A 26 5.86 5.13 -0.42
CA PHE A 26 6.59 4.00 -0.97
C PHE A 26 7.05 4.41 -2.36
N SER A 27 8.33 4.20 -2.66
CA SER A 27 8.88 4.55 -3.96
C SER A 27 9.93 3.56 -4.43
N SER A 28 9.75 3.07 -5.67
CA SER A 28 10.78 2.39 -6.44
C SER A 28 11.39 3.31 -7.50
N ALA A 29 10.94 4.56 -7.62
CA ALA A 29 11.29 5.45 -8.72
C ALA A 29 12.76 5.91 -8.73
N ARG A 30 13.51 5.70 -7.63
CA ARG A 30 14.96 5.92 -7.59
C ARG A 30 15.76 4.80 -8.25
N SER A 31 15.16 3.63 -8.43
CA SER A 31 15.82 2.44 -8.97
C SER A 31 15.09 2.05 -10.26
N ALA A 32 15.74 2.29 -11.40
CA ALA A 32 15.19 1.86 -12.68
C ALA A 32 14.90 0.35 -12.65
N SER A 33 13.64 -0.01 -12.91
CA SER A 33 13.17 -1.40 -12.93
C SER A 33 12.52 -1.69 -14.28
N PRO A 34 12.79 -2.86 -14.89
CA PRO A 34 12.12 -3.28 -16.12
C PRO A 34 10.60 -3.45 -15.95
N ASP A 35 10.13 -3.61 -14.71
CA ASP A 35 8.71 -3.75 -14.38
C ASP A 35 8.00 -2.39 -14.19
N GLY A 36 8.75 -1.29 -14.28
CA GLY A 36 8.28 0.08 -14.08
C GLY A 36 8.78 0.72 -12.79
N MET A 37 8.72 2.04 -12.75
CA MET A 37 9.03 2.86 -11.58
C MET A 37 7.72 3.39 -11.00
N PHE A 38 7.62 3.46 -9.67
CA PHE A 38 6.36 3.76 -9.00
C PHE A 38 6.55 4.65 -7.77
N ASN A 39 5.56 5.51 -7.53
CA ASN A 39 5.32 6.15 -6.25
C ASN A 39 3.92 5.75 -5.74
N LEU A 40 3.81 5.51 -4.45
CA LEU A 40 2.57 5.26 -3.76
C LEU A 40 2.56 6.08 -2.46
N ILE A 41 1.50 6.86 -2.26
CA ILE A 41 1.24 7.57 -1.02
C ILE A 41 -0.03 6.98 -0.43
N VAL A 42 0.04 6.60 0.83
CA VAL A 42 -1.07 6.02 1.58
C VAL A 42 -1.33 6.89 2.79
N THR A 43 -2.56 7.38 2.90
CA THR A 43 -3.00 8.19 4.03
C THR A 43 -4.17 7.49 4.69
N ALA A 44 -3.99 7.03 5.92
CA ALA A 44 -5.07 6.43 6.70
C ALA A 44 -5.62 7.44 7.72
N THR A 45 -6.95 7.55 7.77
CA THR A 45 -7.68 8.37 8.74
C THR A 45 -8.55 7.49 9.64
N ALA A 46 -9.45 8.10 10.42
CA ALA A 46 -10.47 7.35 11.16
C ALA A 46 -11.60 6.84 10.24
N GLU A 47 -11.88 7.57 9.17
CA GLU A 47 -12.99 7.33 8.23
C GLU A 47 -12.62 6.30 7.15
N GLY A 48 -11.32 6.17 6.84
CA GLY A 48 -10.86 5.22 5.84
C GLY A 48 -9.40 5.40 5.47
N GLN A 49 -9.10 5.07 4.22
CA GLN A 49 -7.74 5.09 3.70
C GLN A 49 -7.76 5.61 2.26
N GLN A 50 -6.86 6.53 1.96
CA GLN A 50 -6.68 7.11 0.64
C GLN A 50 -5.35 6.67 0.05
N PHE A 51 -5.38 6.43 -1.26
CA PHE A 51 -4.24 5.97 -2.03
C PHE A 51 -4.03 6.92 -3.21
N PHE A 52 -2.82 7.44 -3.31
CA PHE A 52 -2.34 8.13 -4.50
C PHE A 52 -1.24 7.28 -5.12
N PHE A 53 -1.42 6.91 -6.39
CA PHE A 53 -0.48 6.09 -7.13
C PHE A 53 0.03 6.86 -8.33
N GLN A 54 1.32 6.79 -8.62
CA GLN A 54 1.95 7.34 -9.81
C GLN A 54 2.90 6.28 -10.37
N CYS A 55 2.87 6.11 -11.68
CA CYS A 55 3.78 5.26 -12.41
C CYS A 55 4.67 6.12 -13.32
N PHE A 56 5.79 5.58 -13.76
CA PHE A 56 6.67 6.27 -14.69
C PHE A 56 6.93 5.37 -15.87
N THR A 57 6.62 5.87 -17.06
CA THR A 57 6.83 5.19 -18.33
C THR A 57 7.82 6.02 -19.13
N ASP A 58 8.95 5.42 -19.53
CA ASP A 58 10.03 6.10 -20.26
C ASP A 58 10.52 7.40 -19.61
N GLY A 59 10.58 7.41 -18.27
CA GLY A 59 11.02 8.57 -17.48
C GLY A 59 9.98 9.69 -17.33
N LYS A 60 8.81 9.58 -17.95
CA LYS A 60 7.70 10.55 -17.81
C LYS A 60 6.74 10.10 -16.71
N PRO A 61 6.30 11.01 -15.81
CA PRO A 61 5.29 10.71 -14.82
C PRO A 61 3.93 10.49 -15.48
N GLU A 62 3.27 9.41 -15.10
CA GLU A 62 1.90 9.10 -15.45
C GLU A 62 1.12 8.88 -14.14
N PHE A 63 -0.04 9.52 -14.03
CA PHE A 63 -0.77 9.56 -12.76
C PHE A 63 -1.82 8.45 -12.67
N GLY A 64 -1.78 7.70 -11.57
CA GLY A 64 -2.92 6.96 -11.07
C GLY A 64 -3.93 7.89 -10.41
N THR A 65 -5.13 7.39 -10.16
CA THR A 65 -6.21 8.18 -9.54
C THR A 65 -6.15 8.11 -8.02
N LEU A 66 -6.62 9.17 -7.35
CA LEU A 66 -6.89 9.11 -5.91
C LEU A 66 -8.01 8.11 -5.66
N THR A 67 -7.71 7.02 -4.96
CA THR A 67 -8.69 5.99 -4.59
C THR A 67 -8.94 6.02 -3.10
N SER A 68 -10.20 6.23 -2.71
CA SER A 68 -10.64 6.19 -1.31
C SER A 68 -11.29 4.86 -0.99
N VAL A 69 -10.85 4.22 0.08
CA VAL A 69 -11.37 2.95 0.56
C VAL A 69 -11.99 3.17 1.95
N LYS A 70 -13.19 2.64 2.16
CA LYS A 70 -13.88 2.70 3.45
C LYS A 70 -13.21 1.75 4.43
N GLY A 71 -12.85 2.28 5.60
CA GLY A 71 -12.09 1.54 6.61
C GLY A 71 -10.63 1.29 6.18
N ARG A 72 -9.84 0.78 7.10
CA ARG A 72 -8.41 0.50 6.92
C ARG A 72 -8.22 -0.88 6.28
N LYS A 73 -7.35 -0.98 5.28
CA LYS A 73 -7.11 -2.22 4.52
C LYS A 73 -5.61 -2.42 4.26
N THR A 74 -5.16 -3.66 4.40
CA THR A 74 -3.82 -4.10 3.99
C THR A 74 -3.77 -4.50 2.52
N GLU A 75 -4.91 -4.71 1.86
CA GLU A 75 -5.00 -4.90 0.41
C GLU A 75 -6.02 -3.94 -0.21
N ALA A 76 -5.73 -3.39 -1.38
CA ALA A 76 -6.68 -2.58 -2.14
C ALA A 76 -6.52 -2.75 -3.64
N VAL A 77 -7.55 -2.35 -4.40
CA VAL A 77 -7.49 -2.26 -5.86
C VAL A 77 -7.64 -0.80 -6.23
N LEU A 78 -6.61 -0.24 -6.85
CA LEU A 78 -6.56 1.15 -7.26
C LEU A 78 -6.91 1.25 -8.74
N ASN A 79 -7.60 2.33 -9.14
CA ASN A 79 -7.68 2.68 -10.56
C ASN A 79 -6.42 3.45 -10.95
N ALA A 80 -5.78 3.03 -12.02
CA ALA A 80 -4.59 3.67 -12.58
C ALA A 80 -4.92 4.32 -13.92
N GLY A 81 -4.15 5.37 -14.27
CA GLY A 81 -4.29 6.07 -15.54
C GLY A 81 -3.86 5.22 -16.73
N ALA A 82 -4.24 5.63 -17.93
CA ALA A 82 -3.92 4.91 -19.18
C ALA A 82 -2.41 4.75 -19.43
N GLY A 83 -1.58 5.62 -18.85
CA GLY A 83 -0.12 5.55 -18.94
C GLY A 83 0.54 4.54 -18.01
N CYS A 84 -0.21 3.87 -17.12
CA CYS A 84 0.32 2.84 -16.23
C CYS A 84 0.21 1.43 -16.84
N PRO A 85 0.96 0.44 -16.32
CA PRO A 85 0.98 -0.93 -16.85
C PRO A 85 -0.36 -1.70 -16.82
N GLY A 86 -1.42 -1.10 -16.28
CA GLY A 86 -2.80 -1.57 -16.30
C GLY A 86 -3.75 -0.49 -15.82
N SER A 87 -5.03 -0.59 -16.16
CA SER A 87 -6.09 0.34 -15.71
C SER A 87 -6.49 0.14 -14.24
N LYS A 88 -6.15 -1.02 -13.67
CA LYS A 88 -6.28 -1.32 -12.25
C LYS A 88 -4.99 -1.93 -11.73
N VAL A 89 -4.60 -1.55 -10.52
CA VAL A 89 -3.41 -2.07 -9.83
C VAL A 89 -3.83 -2.61 -8.49
N ARG A 90 -3.52 -3.88 -8.22
CA ARG A 90 -3.71 -4.48 -6.90
C ARG A 90 -2.51 -4.15 -6.04
N ILE A 91 -2.78 -3.74 -4.80
CA ILE A 91 -1.74 -3.38 -3.84
C ILE A 91 -1.89 -4.21 -2.57
N ARG A 92 -0.76 -4.56 -1.96
CA ARG A 92 -0.65 -5.08 -0.60
C ARG A 92 0.26 -4.16 0.19
N LEU A 93 -0.07 -3.92 1.44
CA LEU A 93 0.70 -3.08 2.35
C LEU A 93 1.30 -3.96 3.44
N ASP A 94 2.60 -3.81 3.62
CA ASP A 94 3.35 -4.16 4.82
C ASP A 94 3.83 -2.86 5.47
N TYR A 95 4.23 -2.91 6.74
CA TYR A 95 4.76 -1.76 7.47
C TYR A 95 5.99 -1.17 6.77
N GLU A 96 6.90 -2.01 6.28
CA GLU A 96 8.18 -1.62 5.66
C GLU A 96 8.11 -1.45 4.13
N GLU A 97 7.13 -2.07 3.46
CA GLU A 97 7.05 -2.08 2.01
C GLU A 97 5.61 -2.19 1.50
N ALA A 98 5.37 -1.76 0.27
CA ALA A 98 4.14 -2.03 -0.46
C ALA A 98 4.43 -2.96 -1.63
N TRP A 99 3.51 -3.84 -1.98
CA TRP A 99 3.62 -4.71 -3.13
C TRP A 99 2.55 -4.36 -4.14
N ILE A 100 2.91 -4.27 -5.42
CA ILE A 100 1.96 -4.04 -6.50
C ILE A 100 1.94 -5.21 -7.48
N GLU A 101 0.77 -5.55 -7.99
CA GLU A 101 0.64 -6.60 -9.00
C GLU A 101 0.73 -5.99 -10.42
N ILE A 102 1.76 -6.39 -11.16
CA ILE A 102 2.00 -5.96 -12.55
C ILE A 102 2.16 -7.21 -13.41
N LYS A 103 1.30 -7.36 -14.44
CA LYS A 103 1.33 -8.50 -15.38
C LYS A 103 1.36 -9.87 -14.66
N GLY A 104 0.65 -10.00 -13.54
CA GLY A 104 0.57 -11.23 -12.72
C GLY A 104 1.77 -11.48 -11.80
N LYS A 105 2.69 -10.52 -11.66
CA LYS A 105 3.83 -10.59 -10.74
C LYS A 105 3.70 -9.53 -9.64
N TRP A 106 4.09 -9.90 -8.42
CA TRP A 106 4.20 -8.96 -7.31
C TRP A 106 5.55 -8.27 -7.34
N VAL A 107 5.54 -6.95 -7.40
CA VAL A 107 6.72 -6.08 -7.41
C VAL A 107 6.74 -5.29 -6.11
N ALA A 108 7.83 -5.37 -5.37
CA ALA A 108 8.01 -4.62 -4.13
C ALA A 108 8.31 -3.13 -4.42
N ILE A 109 7.71 -2.27 -3.61
CA ILE A 109 7.94 -0.83 -3.55
C ILE A 109 8.34 -0.52 -2.09
N PRO A 110 9.62 -0.27 -1.83
CA PRO A 110 10.09 -0.04 -0.46
C PRO A 110 9.52 1.27 0.09
N ARG A 111 9.36 1.36 1.41
CA ARG A 111 9.08 2.63 2.09
C ARG A 111 10.25 3.58 1.84
N ASN A 112 9.96 4.71 1.19
CA ASN A 112 10.97 5.68 0.78
C ASN A 112 10.31 7.02 0.43
N ASP A 113 11.12 8.06 0.27
CA ASP A 113 10.68 9.35 -0.25
C ASP A 113 10.15 9.20 -1.68
N ILE A 114 9.01 9.83 -1.97
CA ILE A 114 8.50 9.92 -3.33
C ILE A 114 9.47 10.69 -4.22
N VAL A 115 9.61 10.26 -5.47
CA VAL A 115 10.37 10.98 -6.47
C VAL A 115 9.41 11.87 -7.25
N VAL A 116 9.60 13.18 -7.21
CA VAL A 116 8.87 14.10 -8.09
C VAL A 116 9.76 14.43 -9.28
N PRO A 117 9.44 13.98 -10.50
CA PRO A 117 10.23 14.34 -11.67
C PRO A 117 10.00 15.83 -11.95
N ILE A 118 11.09 16.58 -12.05
CA ILE A 118 11.05 17.96 -12.53
C ILE A 118 10.97 17.87 -14.05
N VAL A 119 9.84 18.29 -14.62
CA VAL A 119 9.66 18.43 -16.06
C VAL A 119 9.69 19.93 -16.34
N ASP A 120 10.87 20.43 -16.72
CA ASP A 120 11.03 21.80 -17.24
C ASP A 120 10.47 21.92 -18.66
#